data_AF-A0A3R7IYD5-F1
#
_entry.id   AF-A0A3R7IYD5-F1
#
_cell.length_a   1.000
_cell.length_b   1.000
_cell.length_c   1.000
_cell.angle_alpha   90.00
_cell.angle_beta   90.00
_cell.angle_gamma   90.00
#
_symmetry.space_group_name_H-M   'P 1'
#
loop_
_entity.id
_entity.type
_entity.pdbx_description
1 polymer ?
#
loop_
_entity_poly.entity_id
_entity_poly.type
_entity_poly.pdbx_seq_one_letter_code
_entity_poly.pdbx_strand_id
1 'polypeptide(L)' 'MTGGHSIDRDRLRAGVVECPLCERQIPEPMRHAVVYGAVDEITVETAEAVECPVCGGVTFVS' A
#
# COMPACT_ATOMS: atom_id res chain seq x y z
N MET A 1 -5.51 6.50 20.24
CA MET A 1 -6.09 6.59 18.89
C MET A 1 -4.98 7.07 17.96
N THR A 2 -4.09 6.17 17.54
CA THR A 2 -3.10 6.42 16.50
C THR A 2 -3.74 5.97 15.20
N GLY A 3 -4.44 6.88 14.51
CA GLY A 3 -4.94 6.61 13.16
C GLY A 3 -3.73 6.41 12.26
N GLY A 4 -3.34 5.15 12.08
CA GLY A 4 -2.09 4.78 11.45
C GLY A 4 -2.04 5.31 10.03
N HIS A 5 -0.95 6.01 9.69
CA HIS A 5 -0.59 6.31 8.31
C HIS A 5 -0.07 5.04 7.60
N SER A 6 -0.69 3.87 7.84
CA SER A 6 -0.31 2.58 7.28
C SER A 6 -1.52 1.94 6.61
N ILE A 7 -1.26 1.12 5.59
CA ILE A 7 -2.27 0.35 4.88
C ILE A 7 -2.36 -1.02 5.54
N ASP A 8 -3.55 -1.38 5.98
CA ASP A 8 -3.81 -2.71 6.51
C ASP A 8 -3.71 -3.78 5.40
N ARG A 9 -3.01 -4.88 5.67
CA ARG A 9 -2.80 -5.95 4.68
C ARG A 9 -4.09 -6.61 4.19
N ASP A 10 -5.13 -6.70 5.01
CA ASP A 10 -6.44 -7.23 4.56
C ASP A 10 -7.12 -6.27 3.59
N ARG A 11 -6.94 -4.95 3.76
CA ARG A 11 -7.39 -3.96 2.77
C ARG A 11 -6.61 -4.05 1.47
N LEU A 12 -5.29 -4.27 1.56
CA LEU A 12 -4.46 -4.50 0.37
C LEU A 12 -4.94 -5.74 -0.40
N ARG A 13 -5.23 -6.83 0.31
CA ARG A 13 -5.79 -8.08 -0.25
C ARG A 13 -7.15 -7.87 -0.92
N ALA A 14 -7.98 -6.96 -0.41
CA ALA A 14 -9.27 -6.63 -1.01
C ALA A 14 -9.16 -5.88 -2.35
N GLY A 15 -7.97 -5.39 -2.72
CA GLY A 15 -7.68 -4.83 -4.05
C GLY A 15 -8.14 -3.39 -4.27
N VAL A 16 -8.67 -2.73 -3.24
CA VAL A 16 -9.01 -1.30 -3.24
C VAL A 16 -8.65 -0.69 -1.90
N VAL A 17 -7.75 0.30 -1.91
CA VAL A 17 -7.22 0.94 -0.70
C VAL A 17 -7.38 2.45 -0.82
N GLU A 18 -7.78 3.10 0.26
CA GLU A 18 -7.73 4.57 0.38
C GLU A 18 -6.34 4.99 0.88
N CYS A 19 -5.73 5.96 0.19
CA CYS A 19 -4.43 6.50 0.57
C CYS A 19 -4.55 7.28 1.89
N PRO A 20 -3.80 6.91 2.95
CA PRO A 20 -3.88 7.63 4.24
C PRO A 20 -3.31 9.06 4.20
N LEU A 21 -2.70 9.48 3.09
CA LEU A 21 -2.06 10.79 2.95
C LEU A 21 -2.93 11.81 2.21
N CYS A 22 -3.65 11.37 1.18
CA CYS A 22 -4.48 12.26 0.36
C CYS A 22 -5.95 11.84 0.29
N GLU A 23 -6.32 10.77 1.00
CA GLU A 23 -7.69 10.25 1.13
C GLU A 23 -8.32 9.86 -0.21
N ARG A 24 -7.49 9.66 -1.24
CA ARG A 24 -7.91 9.19 -2.57
C ARG A 24 -7.83 7.68 -2.65
N GLN A 25 -8.74 7.09 -3.43
CA GLN A 25 -8.66 5.67 -3.73
C GLN A 25 -7.48 5.34 -4.66
N ILE A 26 -6.82 4.24 -4.35
CA ILE A 26 -5.78 3.60 -5.15
C ILE A 26 -6.42 2.34 -5.76
N PRO A 27 -6.83 2.39 -7.04
CA PRO A 27 -7.29 1.20 -7.73
C PRO A 27 -6.11 0.27 -7.99
N GLU A 28 -6.31 -1.04 -7.85
CA GLU A 28 -5.27 -2.05 -8.09
C GLU A 28 -3.96 -1.75 -7.33
N PRO A 29 -3.98 -1.59 -5.99
CA PRO A 29 -2.85 -1.12 -5.19
C PRO A 29 -1.58 -1.97 -5.34
N MET A 30 -1.73 -3.26 -5.69
CA MET A 30 -0.60 -4.14 -5.99
C MET A 30 0.24 -3.72 -7.21
N ARG A 31 -0.31 -2.92 -8.14
CA ARG A 31 0.48 -2.32 -9.23
C ARG A 31 1.45 -1.24 -8.75
N HIS A 32 1.24 -0.74 -7.53
CA HIS A 32 2.05 0.29 -6.90
C HIS A 32 2.68 -0.22 -5.59
N ALA A 33 2.70 -1.54 -5.38
CA ALA A 33 3.35 -2.14 -4.23
C ALA A 33 4.88 -2.04 -4.35
N VAL A 34 5.52 -1.79 -3.21
CA VAL A 34 6.95 -1.59 -3.07
C VAL A 34 7.49 -2.60 -2.07
N VAL A 35 8.65 -3.15 -2.40
CA VAL A 35 9.48 -3.98 -1.55
C VAL A 35 10.88 -3.38 -1.54
N TYR A 36 11.47 -3.26 -0.36
CA TYR A 36 12.82 -2.74 -0.14
C TYR A 36 13.84 -3.90 0.00
N GLY A 37 13.37 -5.10 0.33
CA GLY A 37 14.17 -6.32 0.37
C GLY A 37 14.31 -7.04 -0.98
N ALA A 38 15.20 -8.03 -1.01
CA ALA A 38 15.28 -8.97 -2.13
C ALA A 38 14.15 -10.00 -2.02
N VAL A 39 13.21 -9.94 -2.96
CA VAL A 39 12.14 -10.94 -3.11
C VAL A 39 12.07 -11.35 -4.57
N ASP A 40 11.70 -12.61 -4.81
CA ASP A 40 11.53 -13.13 -6.17
C ASP A 40 10.27 -12.56 -6.85
N GLU A 41 9.24 -12.24 -6.06
CA GLU A 41 7.96 -11.72 -6.52
C GLU A 41 7.33 -10.76 -5.50
N ILE A 42 6.65 -9.72 -5.99
CA ILE A 42 5.86 -8.80 -5.18
C ILE A 42 4.43 -9.33 -5.07
N THR A 43 4.05 -9.77 -3.88
CA THR A 43 2.70 -10.24 -3.52
C THR A 43 2.16 -9.40 -2.37
N VAL A 44 0.89 -9.62 -1.99
CA VAL A 44 0.28 -8.94 -0.84
C VAL A 44 1.07 -9.22 0.46
N GLU A 45 1.66 -10.41 0.55
CA GLU A 45 2.43 -10.89 1.69
C GLU A 45 3.85 -10.31 1.74
N THR A 46 4.46 -10.05 0.57
CA THR A 46 5.81 -9.49 0.48
C THR A 46 5.83 -7.97 0.32
N ALA A 47 4.69 -7.34 0.01
CA ALA A 47 4.57 -5.90 -0.08
C ALA A 47 4.84 -5.22 1.28
N GLU A 48 5.79 -4.29 1.28
CA GLU A 48 6.20 -3.54 2.46
C GLU A 48 5.58 -2.13 2.47
N ALA A 49 5.29 -1.58 1.29
CA ALA A 49 4.64 -0.29 1.12
C ALA A 49 3.82 -0.22 -0.17
N VAL A 50 3.01 0.82 -0.30
CA VAL A 50 2.29 1.18 -1.53
C VAL A 50 2.56 2.65 -1.84
N GLU A 51 2.95 2.94 -3.08
CA GLU A 51 3.07 4.30 -3.59
C GLU A 51 1.73 4.78 -4.16
N CYS A 52 1.23 5.93 -3.71
CA CYS A 52 -0.01 6.47 -4.24
C CYS A 52 0.23 7.09 -5.63
N PRO A 53 -0.46 6.65 -6.70
CA PRO A 53 -0.30 7.22 -8.04
C PRO A 53 -0.84 8.65 -8.17
N VAL A 54 -1.59 9.14 -7.18
CA VAL A 54 -2.20 10.47 -7.19
C VAL A 54 -1.29 11.52 -6.56
N CYS A 55 -0.75 11.25 -5.37
CA CYS A 55 0.09 12.21 -4.64
C CYS A 55 1.59 11.83 -4.61
N GLY A 56 1.97 10.66 -5.11
CA GLY A 56 3.34 10.13 -5.03
C GLY A 56 3.78 9.74 -3.62
N GLY A 57 2.86 9.77 -2.64
CA GLY A 57 3.15 9.45 -1.26
C GLY A 57 3.29 7.95 -1.05
N VAL A 58 4.34 7.53 -0.35
CA VAL A 58 4.57 6.13 0.01
C VAL A 58 4.01 5.86 1.40
N THR A 59 3.27 4.76 1.53
CA THR A 59 2.64 4.34 2.78
C THR A 59 2.97 2.89 3.08
N PHE A 60 3.45 2.60 4.29
CA PHE A 60 3.81 1.24 4.71
C PHE A 60 2.60 0.34 4.91
N VAL A 61 2.79 -0.95 4.63
CA VAL A 61 1.79 -1.99 4.87
C VAL A 61 2.01 -2.57 6.27
N SER A 62 0.95 -2.62 7.07
CA SER A 62 0.92 -3.24 8.42
C SER A 62 0.13 -4.53 8.40
#